data_AF-A0A1G8W3L5-F1
#
_entry.id   AF-A0A1G8W3L5-F1
#
_cell.length_a   1.000
_cell.length_b   1.000
_cell.length_c   1.000
_cell.angle_alpha   90.00
_cell.angle_beta   90.00
_cell.angle_gamma   90.00
#
_symmetry.space_group_name_H-M   'P 1'
#
loop_
_entity.id
_entity.type
_entity.pdbx_description
1 polymer ?
#
loop_
_entity_poly.entity_id
_entity_poly.type
_entity_poly.pdbx_seq_one_letter_code
_entity_poly.pdbx_strand_id
1 'polypeptide(L)'
;MQKVAAFIGKHGLISEGDTIVVAVSGGPDSLALLHYLNEWRKVSPLTVVAASVDHGLRGEGSRRDCEYVENVCEQLSLPFEQITLDVELHKRDKGIGTQEAARELRYEALAGVMRKYGADSLALGHHGDDQTETLFMQLVRGANPQSVTGIPVAREFAGGRIIRPFLPLTKDEIEAYCRSRKINPRYDPSNEETVYTRNAFRHSLLPFLKGQNPKLHEHIQAYSERRYEEEAFLTEKAGELMEEVDVSDKEATLSIKSFKRHPIALQRRAFHLILNYLYNDQVEDITYIHEDLFLQLMDGGRVNSSLDFPKGLMITRAYDQVSFTFARPERDLPLSSELYPDESVAWWGGAEISAERTSEVGGTSLYEFICDTTHVTFPLLIRTRQHGDRMKPVGMKGTKKIKDIFIDQKIPAKERDHWPIVTDSDGVILWIPGVKKAAVEVSCDSLVRLKYNRSGRRNGNA
;
A
#
# COMPACT_ATOMS: atom_id res chain seq x y z
N MET A 1 5.64 -23.29 35.36
CA MET A 1 5.82 -24.59 34.67
C MET A 1 4.51 -25.09 34.06
N GLN A 2 3.48 -25.41 34.86
CA GLN A 2 2.19 -25.96 34.35
C GLN A 2 1.46 -25.03 33.38
N LYS A 3 1.38 -23.71 33.67
CA LYS A 3 0.72 -22.73 32.80
C LYS A 3 1.31 -22.68 31.38
N VAL A 4 2.65 -22.71 31.29
CA VAL A 4 3.37 -22.72 30.00
C VAL A 4 3.18 -24.05 29.27
N ALA A 5 3.21 -25.18 29.98
CA ALA A 5 2.98 -26.48 29.36
C ALA A 5 1.56 -26.63 28.79
N ALA A 6 0.55 -26.18 29.52
CA ALA A 6 -0.83 -26.13 29.04
C ALA A 6 -0.96 -25.23 27.80
N PHE A 7 -0.25 -24.10 27.78
CA PHE A 7 -0.24 -23.17 26.65
C PHE A 7 0.46 -23.75 25.41
N ILE A 8 1.61 -24.41 25.58
CA ILE A 8 2.31 -25.12 24.50
C ILE A 8 1.41 -26.22 23.91
N GLY A 9 0.74 -27.00 24.76
CA GLY A 9 -0.18 -28.06 24.32
C GLY A 9 -1.41 -27.51 23.60
N LYS A 10 -2.04 -26.45 24.13
CA LYS A 10 -3.20 -25.79 23.51
C LYS A 10 -2.91 -25.30 22.09
N HIS A 11 -1.71 -24.75 21.86
CA HIS A 11 -1.34 -24.12 20.58
C HIS A 11 -0.43 -24.98 19.70
N GLY A 12 -0.12 -26.22 20.10
CA GLY A 12 0.80 -27.09 19.37
C GLY A 12 2.14 -26.43 19.08
N LEU A 13 2.73 -25.75 20.08
CA LEU A 13 3.94 -24.95 19.87
C LEU A 13 5.21 -25.79 19.69
N ILE A 14 5.23 -26.95 20.34
CA ILE A 14 6.38 -27.85 20.41
C ILE A 14 5.88 -29.28 20.32
N SER A 15 6.51 -30.07 19.45
CA SER A 15 6.27 -31.51 19.27
C SER A 15 7.48 -32.32 19.76
N GLU A 16 7.27 -33.63 19.93
CA GLU A 16 8.36 -34.55 20.26
C GLU A 16 9.34 -34.67 19.08
N GLY A 17 10.63 -34.53 19.38
CA GLY A 17 11.71 -34.55 18.40
C GLY A 17 12.11 -33.19 17.85
N ASP A 18 11.36 -32.12 18.16
CA ASP A 18 11.62 -30.78 17.64
C ASP A 18 13.01 -30.27 18.03
N THR A 19 13.62 -29.55 17.09
CA THR A 19 14.83 -28.74 17.32
C THR A 19 14.44 -27.28 17.46
N ILE A 20 14.69 -26.73 18.65
CA ILE A 20 14.31 -25.36 19.02
C ILE A 20 15.55 -24.50 19.22
N VAL A 21 15.64 -23.42 18.47
CA VAL A 21 16.59 -22.32 18.71
C VAL A 21 15.94 -21.34 19.68
N VAL A 22 16.63 -20.98 20.76
CA VAL A 22 16.15 -19.98 21.73
C VAL A 22 16.98 -18.72 21.56
N ALA A 23 16.33 -17.58 21.30
CA ALA A 23 17.02 -16.29 21.27
C ALA A 23 17.27 -15.80 22.69
N VAL A 24 18.53 -15.69 23.10
CA VAL A 24 18.94 -15.34 24.45
C VAL A 24 19.69 -14.01 24.44
N SER A 25 19.19 -13.02 25.18
CA SER A 25 19.79 -11.69 25.30
C SER A 25 20.53 -11.46 26.62
N GLY A 26 20.52 -12.46 27.53
CA GLY A 26 21.07 -12.32 28.89
C GLY A 26 20.11 -11.69 29.90
N GLY A 27 18.95 -11.21 29.45
CA GLY A 27 17.88 -10.70 30.31
C GLY A 27 17.05 -11.81 30.97
N PRO A 28 16.25 -11.47 32.00
CA PRO A 28 15.45 -12.41 32.79
C PRO A 28 14.53 -13.30 31.95
N ASP A 29 13.84 -12.73 30.96
CA ASP A 29 12.82 -13.45 30.20
C ASP A 29 13.44 -14.52 29.30
N SER A 30 14.54 -14.16 28.64
CA SER A 30 15.24 -15.04 27.72
C SER A 30 15.98 -16.18 28.43
N LEU A 31 16.57 -15.91 29.60
CA LEU A 31 17.23 -16.93 30.43
C LEU A 31 16.23 -17.85 31.11
N ALA A 32 15.10 -17.31 31.58
CA ALA A 32 14.01 -18.13 32.09
C ALA A 32 13.47 -19.08 31.02
N LEU A 33 13.34 -18.61 29.77
CA LEU A 33 12.90 -19.43 28.64
C LEU A 33 13.90 -20.54 28.32
N LEU A 34 15.19 -20.20 28.23
CA LEU A 34 16.25 -21.19 28.00
C LEU A 34 16.25 -22.26 29.08
N HIS A 35 16.24 -21.85 30.36
CA HIS A 35 16.22 -22.76 31.49
C HIS A 35 14.95 -23.63 31.48
N TYR A 36 13.78 -23.05 31.18
CA TYR A 36 12.53 -23.79 31.10
C TYR A 36 12.55 -24.88 30.02
N LEU A 37 13.02 -24.56 28.82
CA LEU A 37 13.13 -25.52 27.71
C LEU A 37 14.20 -26.58 27.99
N ASN A 38 15.29 -26.24 28.67
CA ASN A 38 16.27 -27.21 29.13
C ASN A 38 15.69 -28.21 30.13
N GLU A 39 14.88 -27.75 31.09
CA GLU A 39 14.18 -28.64 32.02
C GLU A 39 13.15 -29.53 31.29
N TRP A 40 12.48 -28.99 30.28
CA TRP A 40 11.54 -29.76 29.46
C TRP A 40 12.26 -30.85 28.64
N ARG A 41 13.42 -30.54 28.05
CA ARG A 41 14.27 -31.50 27.33
C ARG A 41 14.66 -32.72 28.16
N LYS A 42 14.70 -32.61 29.50
CA LYS A 42 15.00 -33.75 30.38
C LYS A 42 13.87 -34.78 30.45
N VAL A 43 12.65 -34.38 30.12
CA VAL A 43 11.43 -35.21 30.24
C VAL A 43 10.76 -35.50 28.90
N SER A 44 11.24 -34.91 27.81
CA SER A 44 10.71 -35.11 26.45
C SER A 44 11.86 -34.99 25.44
N PRO A 45 11.84 -35.79 24.35
CA PRO A 45 12.89 -35.77 23.33
C PRO A 45 12.86 -34.42 22.60
N LEU A 46 13.76 -33.52 22.98
CA LEU A 46 13.85 -32.15 22.44
C LEU A 46 15.31 -31.76 22.27
N THR A 47 15.61 -31.10 21.16
CA THR A 47 16.93 -30.49 20.95
C THR A 47 16.80 -29.00 21.17
N VAL A 48 17.57 -28.45 22.10
CA VAL A 48 17.56 -27.02 22.43
C VAL A 48 18.91 -26.43 22.08
N VAL A 49 18.91 -25.37 21.28
CA VAL A 49 20.10 -24.60 20.86
C VAL A 49 19.91 -23.16 21.32
N ALA A 50 20.89 -22.59 22.00
CA ALA A 50 20.86 -21.18 22.38
C ALA A 50 21.54 -20.32 21.31
N ALA A 51 20.96 -19.17 20.98
CA ALA A 51 21.55 -18.19 20.08
C ALA A 51 21.53 -16.79 20.70
N SER A 52 22.68 -16.12 20.74
CA SER A 52 22.79 -14.73 21.17
C SER A 52 23.23 -13.86 20.01
N VAL A 53 22.63 -12.67 19.90
CA VAL A 53 22.95 -11.69 18.86
C VAL A 53 23.52 -10.43 19.49
N ASP A 54 24.79 -10.17 19.21
CA ASP A 54 25.47 -8.93 19.56
C ASP A 54 25.32 -7.90 18.43
N HIS A 55 24.72 -6.75 18.75
CA HIS A 55 24.49 -5.67 17.80
C HIS A 55 25.69 -4.72 17.63
N GLY A 56 26.76 -4.88 18.41
CA GLY A 56 27.93 -3.99 18.40
C GLY A 56 27.68 -2.58 18.95
N LEU A 57 26.42 -2.21 19.23
CA LEU A 57 26.01 -0.85 19.62
C LEU A 57 26.51 -0.39 21.01
N ARG A 58 26.92 -1.33 21.89
CA ARG A 58 27.33 -1.03 23.27
C ARG A 58 28.78 -1.44 23.61
N GLY A 59 29.57 -1.80 22.61
CA GLY A 59 30.96 -2.24 22.80
C GLY A 59 31.06 -3.36 23.86
N GLU A 60 31.86 -3.13 24.91
CA GLU A 60 32.15 -4.11 25.97
C GLU A 60 30.92 -4.66 26.71
N GLY A 61 29.83 -3.88 26.86
CA GLY A 61 28.64 -4.31 27.60
C GLY A 61 27.94 -5.50 26.94
N SER A 62 27.77 -5.43 25.62
CA SER A 62 27.13 -6.47 24.80
C SER A 62 27.98 -7.74 24.72
N ARG A 63 29.32 -7.57 24.63
CA ARG A 63 30.27 -8.69 24.66
C ARG A 63 30.18 -9.48 25.97
N ARG A 64 30.17 -8.78 27.12
CA ARG A 64 30.02 -9.44 28.43
C ARG A 64 28.65 -10.09 28.61
N ASP A 65 27.60 -9.59 27.95
CA ASP A 65 26.27 -10.23 27.97
C ASP A 65 26.31 -11.56 27.23
N CYS A 66 26.98 -11.61 26.07
CA CYS A 66 27.17 -12.85 25.31
C CYS A 66 28.04 -13.85 26.08
N GLU A 67 29.18 -13.42 26.64
CA GLU A 67 30.05 -14.26 27.48
C GLU A 67 29.28 -14.83 28.68
N TYR A 68 28.40 -14.05 29.30
CA TYR A 68 27.55 -14.54 30.39
C TYR A 68 26.58 -15.64 29.91
N VAL A 69 25.93 -15.44 28.77
CA VAL A 69 25.03 -16.44 28.19
C VAL A 69 25.77 -17.71 27.78
N GLU A 70 26.97 -17.59 27.20
CA GLU A 70 27.83 -18.72 26.85
C GLU A 70 28.13 -19.58 28.08
N ASN A 71 28.59 -18.96 29.17
CA ASN A 71 28.84 -19.65 30.44
C ASN A 71 27.59 -20.36 30.99
N VAL A 72 26.40 -19.74 30.87
CA VAL A 72 25.14 -20.38 31.25
C VAL A 72 24.84 -21.58 30.37
N CYS A 73 25.08 -21.50 29.06
CA CYS A 73 24.86 -22.60 28.13
C CYS A 73 25.83 -23.77 28.38
N GLU A 74 27.09 -23.48 28.70
CA GLU A 74 28.08 -24.49 29.10
C GLU A 74 27.63 -25.24 30.36
N GLN A 75 27.18 -24.52 31.39
CA GLN A 75 26.66 -25.12 32.63
C GLN A 75 25.43 -25.99 32.39
N LEU A 76 24.59 -25.62 31.42
CA LEU A 76 23.41 -26.40 31.03
C LEU A 76 23.71 -27.49 29.99
N SER A 77 24.96 -27.58 29.50
CA SER A 77 25.37 -28.49 28.42
C SER A 77 24.51 -28.34 27.16
N LEU A 78 24.30 -27.09 26.74
CA LEU A 78 23.53 -26.71 25.55
C LEU A 78 24.46 -26.16 24.45
N PRO A 79 24.22 -26.52 23.17
CA PRO A 79 24.85 -25.83 22.05
C PRO A 79 24.56 -24.32 22.09
N PHE A 80 25.58 -23.52 21.87
CA PHE A 80 25.50 -22.06 21.87
C PHE A 80 26.08 -21.48 20.58
N GLU A 81 25.35 -20.55 19.97
CA GLU A 81 25.80 -19.77 18.82
C GLU A 81 25.84 -18.29 19.18
N GLN A 82 27.02 -17.70 19.09
CA GLN A 82 27.20 -16.26 19.15
C GLN A 82 27.24 -15.68 17.74
N ILE A 83 26.41 -14.66 17.50
CA ILE A 83 26.39 -13.93 16.24
C ILE A 83 26.73 -12.48 16.53
N THR A 84 27.76 -11.95 15.87
CA THR A 84 28.10 -10.53 15.93
C THR A 84 27.63 -9.84 14.65
N LEU A 85 26.83 -8.78 14.80
CA LEU A 85 26.31 -7.97 13.71
C LEU A 85 27.02 -6.62 13.67
N ASP A 86 27.46 -6.22 12.48
CA ASP A 86 27.93 -4.86 12.22
C ASP A 86 26.77 -4.01 11.66
N VAL A 87 26.05 -3.35 12.58
CA VAL A 87 24.88 -2.52 12.24
C VAL A 87 25.29 -1.22 11.53
N GLU A 88 26.51 -0.71 11.77
CA GLU A 88 27.00 0.53 11.16
C GLU A 88 27.30 0.36 9.67
N LEU A 89 27.82 -0.80 9.25
CA LEU A 89 28.02 -1.11 7.83
C LEU A 89 26.69 -1.20 7.05
N HIS A 90 25.65 -1.83 7.62
CA HIS A 90 24.36 -2.04 6.94
C HIS A 90 23.54 -0.74 6.80
N LYS A 91 23.74 0.21 7.71
CA LYS A 91 23.08 1.52 7.71
C LYS A 91 23.41 2.34 6.45
N ARG A 92 24.66 2.28 5.99
CA ARG A 92 25.13 3.04 4.80
C ARG A 92 24.46 2.57 3.51
N ASP A 93 24.03 1.32 3.46
CA ASP A 93 23.53 0.68 2.25
C ASP A 93 22.01 0.88 2.05
N LYS A 94 21.21 0.97 3.15
CA LYS A 94 19.74 1.00 3.08
C LYS A 94 19.05 2.28 3.57
N GLY A 95 19.74 3.19 4.27
CA GLY A 95 19.12 4.45 4.74
C GLY A 95 18.00 4.30 5.79
N ILE A 96 17.94 3.16 6.49
CA ILE A 96 16.92 2.84 7.52
C ILE A 96 17.39 3.31 8.90
N GLY A 97 16.45 3.61 9.80
CA GLY A 97 16.73 3.96 11.20
C GLY A 97 17.44 2.83 11.98
N THR A 98 18.31 3.20 12.94
CA THR A 98 19.20 2.26 13.67
C THR A 98 18.48 1.08 14.32
N GLN A 99 17.26 1.27 14.84
CA GLN A 99 16.52 0.20 15.55
C GLN A 99 15.88 -0.82 14.62
N GLU A 100 15.42 -0.39 13.45
CA GLU A 100 14.75 -1.24 12.47
C GLU A 100 15.77 -2.09 11.71
N ALA A 101 16.87 -1.48 11.25
CA ALA A 101 17.99 -2.21 10.67
C ALA A 101 18.57 -3.26 11.64
N ALA A 102 18.74 -2.92 12.92
CA ALA A 102 19.20 -3.86 13.93
C ALA A 102 18.20 -5.02 14.14
N ARG A 103 16.90 -4.77 14.00
CA ARG A 103 15.86 -5.80 14.12
C ARG A 103 15.85 -6.73 12.92
N GLU A 104 15.94 -6.21 11.70
CA GLU A 104 16.02 -7.03 10.48
C GLU A 104 17.23 -7.96 10.51
N LEU A 105 18.42 -7.40 10.75
CA LEU A 105 19.66 -8.17 10.84
C LEU A 105 19.61 -9.22 11.95
N ARG A 106 18.95 -8.92 13.09
CA ARG A 106 18.74 -9.90 14.16
C ARG A 106 17.99 -11.12 13.65
N TYR A 107 16.87 -10.90 12.97
CA TYR A 107 16.06 -12.01 12.46
C TYR A 107 16.81 -12.75 11.35
N GLU A 108 17.49 -12.06 10.43
CA GLU A 108 18.29 -12.71 9.40
C GLU A 108 19.38 -13.64 9.98
N ALA A 109 20.08 -13.17 11.01
CA ALA A 109 21.07 -13.98 11.72
C ALA A 109 20.47 -15.20 12.43
N LEU A 110 19.34 -15.01 13.12
CA LEU A 110 18.62 -16.12 13.77
C LEU A 110 18.07 -17.13 12.76
N ALA A 111 17.64 -16.67 11.56
CA ALA A 111 17.26 -17.54 10.45
C ALA A 111 18.46 -18.36 9.95
N GLY A 112 19.65 -17.77 9.93
CA GLY A 112 20.91 -18.49 9.67
C GLY A 112 21.14 -19.65 10.65
N VAL A 113 20.96 -19.41 11.95
CA VAL A 113 21.09 -20.46 12.98
C VAL A 113 20.03 -21.54 12.82
N MET A 114 18.78 -21.17 12.57
CA MET A 114 17.73 -22.18 12.32
C MET A 114 18.10 -23.10 11.16
N ARG A 115 18.58 -22.54 10.05
CA ARG A 115 19.04 -23.34 8.89
C ARG A 115 20.24 -24.23 9.22
N LYS A 116 21.22 -23.72 9.98
CA LYS A 116 22.41 -24.47 10.40
C LYS A 116 22.06 -25.73 11.20
N TYR A 117 21.06 -25.64 12.07
CA TYR A 117 20.65 -26.73 12.95
C TYR A 117 19.44 -27.53 12.45
N GLY A 118 18.86 -27.16 11.30
CA GLY A 118 17.61 -27.75 10.82
C GLY A 118 16.46 -27.55 11.83
N ALA A 119 16.41 -26.38 12.47
CA ALA A 119 15.48 -26.11 13.56
C ALA A 119 14.04 -25.89 13.08
N ASP A 120 13.09 -26.55 13.74
CA ASP A 120 11.66 -26.42 13.49
C ASP A 120 11.11 -25.09 14.03
N SER A 121 11.71 -24.57 15.11
CA SER A 121 11.20 -23.36 15.77
C SER A 121 12.28 -22.46 16.37
N LEU A 122 12.01 -21.15 16.33
CA LEU A 122 12.71 -20.10 17.06
C LEU A 122 11.84 -19.61 18.23
N ALA A 123 12.26 -19.88 19.47
CA ALA A 123 11.56 -19.45 20.67
C ALA A 123 12.04 -18.07 21.15
N LEU A 124 11.09 -17.18 21.42
CA LEU A 124 11.35 -15.83 21.96
C LEU A 124 10.67 -15.65 23.32
N GLY A 125 11.34 -14.97 24.25
CA GLY A 125 10.88 -14.73 25.62
C GLY A 125 9.80 -13.67 25.80
N HIS A 126 8.97 -13.39 24.79
CA HIS A 126 7.88 -12.42 24.92
C HIS A 126 6.82 -12.93 25.90
N HIS A 127 6.31 -12.03 26.74
CA HIS A 127 5.34 -12.36 27.78
C HIS A 127 4.05 -11.52 27.70
N GLY A 128 3.07 -11.82 28.55
CA GLY A 128 1.74 -11.19 28.52
C GLY A 128 1.75 -9.69 28.78
N ASP A 129 2.74 -9.19 29.52
CA ASP A 129 2.94 -7.75 29.68
C ASP A 129 3.44 -7.10 28.37
N ASP A 130 4.35 -7.74 27.62
CA ASP A 130 4.77 -7.28 26.28
C ASP A 130 3.60 -7.28 25.31
N GLN A 131 2.69 -8.25 25.44
CA GLN A 131 1.49 -8.34 24.64
C GLN A 131 0.59 -7.13 24.87
N THR A 132 0.40 -6.78 26.14
CA THR A 132 -0.39 -5.63 26.55
C THR A 132 0.25 -4.33 26.05
N GLU A 133 1.55 -4.14 26.27
CA GLU A 133 2.32 -3.01 25.75
C GLU A 133 2.15 -2.86 24.24
N THR A 134 2.37 -3.96 23.50
CA THR A 134 2.32 -3.96 22.03
C THR A 134 0.93 -3.59 21.52
N LEU A 135 -0.13 -4.14 22.11
CA LEU A 135 -1.50 -3.87 21.69
C LEU A 135 -1.88 -2.40 21.91
N PHE A 136 -1.55 -1.82 23.06
CA PHE A 136 -1.80 -0.39 23.31
C PHE A 136 -0.93 0.52 22.44
N MET A 137 0.32 0.15 22.18
CA MET A 137 1.18 0.88 21.25
C MET A 137 0.60 0.87 19.83
N GLN A 138 0.07 -0.27 19.36
CA GLN A 138 -0.59 -0.39 18.06
C GLN A 138 -1.86 0.48 18.02
N LEU A 139 -2.68 0.46 19.08
CA LEU A 139 -3.88 1.31 19.19
C LEU A 139 -3.55 2.80 19.11
N VAL A 140 -2.50 3.26 19.81
CA VAL A 140 -2.14 4.68 19.86
C VAL A 140 -1.49 5.17 18.56
N ARG A 141 -0.73 4.31 17.85
CA ARG A 141 -0.06 4.69 16.59
C ARG A 141 -1.03 4.88 15.41
N GLY A 142 -2.25 4.35 15.47
CA GLY A 142 -3.39 4.83 14.68
C GLY A 142 -3.35 4.66 13.15
N ALA A 143 -2.43 3.89 12.57
CA ALA A 143 -2.33 3.79 11.10
C ALA A 143 -3.37 2.85 10.47
N ASN A 144 -3.61 1.68 11.06
CA ASN A 144 -4.57 0.71 10.52
C ASN A 144 -5.23 -0.12 11.66
N PRO A 145 -6.56 -0.02 11.89
CA PRO A 145 -7.26 -0.83 12.90
C PRO A 145 -7.07 -2.35 12.73
N GLN A 146 -6.78 -2.77 11.49
CA GLN A 146 -6.48 -4.14 11.13
C GLN A 146 -5.13 -4.63 11.68
N SER A 147 -4.17 -3.72 11.86
CA SER A 147 -2.85 -4.04 12.41
C SER A 147 -2.82 -4.25 13.93
N VAL A 148 -3.94 -4.00 14.62
CA VAL A 148 -4.07 -4.19 16.07
C VAL A 148 -4.41 -5.64 16.39
N THR A 149 -3.41 -6.51 16.26
CA THR A 149 -3.52 -7.94 16.59
C THR A 149 -2.64 -8.34 17.78
N GLY A 150 -1.77 -7.44 18.26
CA GLY A 150 -0.78 -7.74 19.28
C GLY A 150 0.40 -8.54 18.71
N ILE A 151 0.96 -9.41 19.54
CA ILE A 151 2.04 -10.34 19.22
C ILE A 151 1.42 -11.71 18.95
N PRO A 152 1.70 -12.34 17.79
CA PRO A 152 1.16 -13.65 17.46
C PRO A 152 1.80 -14.73 18.33
N VAL A 153 1.03 -15.76 18.70
CA VAL A 153 1.55 -16.89 19.48
C VAL A 153 2.63 -17.64 18.70
N ALA A 154 2.34 -17.93 17.43
CA ALA A 154 3.28 -18.50 16.47
C ALA A 154 3.15 -17.80 15.12
N ARG A 155 4.22 -17.76 14.33
CA ARG A 155 4.20 -17.33 12.92
C ARG A 155 5.27 -18.06 12.12
N GLU A 156 5.09 -18.18 10.82
CA GLU A 156 6.10 -18.77 9.94
C GLU A 156 7.40 -17.96 9.95
N PHE A 157 8.53 -18.66 9.89
CA PHE A 157 9.85 -18.05 9.88
C PHE A 157 10.93 -19.03 9.44
N ALA A 158 11.74 -18.67 8.44
CA ALA A 158 12.92 -19.41 7.99
C ALA A 158 12.69 -20.90 7.67
N GLY A 159 11.51 -21.26 7.16
CA GLY A 159 11.12 -22.66 6.88
C GLY A 159 10.57 -23.42 8.09
N GLY A 160 10.57 -22.80 9.28
CA GLY A 160 9.91 -23.28 10.49
C GLY A 160 8.98 -22.21 11.07
N ARG A 161 8.96 -22.04 12.39
CA ARG A 161 8.11 -21.04 13.07
C ARG A 161 8.86 -20.22 14.13
N ILE A 162 8.44 -18.98 14.35
CA ILE A 162 8.72 -18.28 15.62
C ILE A 162 7.62 -18.63 16.61
N ILE A 163 7.98 -19.10 17.80
CA ILE A 163 7.06 -19.42 18.90
C ILE A 163 7.32 -18.53 20.12
N ARG A 164 6.27 -18.25 20.90
CA ARG A 164 6.35 -17.42 22.12
C ARG A 164 5.68 -18.10 23.31
N PRO A 165 6.34 -19.08 23.95
CA PRO A 165 5.73 -19.89 25.01
C PRO A 165 5.34 -19.11 26.26
N PHE A 166 5.93 -17.92 26.48
CA PHE A 166 5.76 -17.12 27.70
C PHE A 166 4.66 -16.07 27.63
N LEU A 167 3.94 -15.93 26.51
CA LEU A 167 2.76 -15.06 26.41
C LEU A 167 1.71 -15.23 27.53
N PRO A 168 1.44 -16.42 28.11
CA PRO A 168 0.49 -16.54 29.22
C PRO A 168 1.04 -16.02 30.57
N LEU A 169 2.32 -15.65 30.66
CA LEU A 169 2.97 -15.24 31.90
C LEU A 169 3.02 -13.72 32.06
N THR A 170 3.02 -13.23 33.29
CA THR A 170 3.41 -11.86 33.63
C THR A 170 4.92 -11.75 33.84
N LYS A 171 5.45 -10.51 33.83
CA LYS A 171 6.84 -10.25 34.21
C LYS A 171 7.15 -10.75 35.62
N ASP A 172 6.24 -10.52 36.57
CA ASP A 172 6.39 -10.94 37.96
C ASP A 172 6.48 -12.46 38.10
N GLU A 173 5.70 -13.22 37.32
CA GLU A 173 5.76 -14.69 37.29
C GLU A 173 7.13 -15.19 36.77
N ILE A 174 7.69 -14.50 35.75
CA ILE A 174 9.01 -14.81 35.21
C ILE A 174 10.11 -14.48 36.21
N GLU A 175 10.05 -13.34 36.86
CA GLU A 175 11.02 -12.97 37.90
C GLU A 175 10.96 -13.90 39.11
N ALA A 176 9.76 -14.28 39.55
CA ALA A 176 9.57 -15.27 40.60
C ALA A 176 10.17 -16.62 40.20
N TYR A 177 10.03 -17.02 38.93
CA TYR A 177 10.67 -18.22 38.41
C TYR A 177 12.20 -18.12 38.48
N CYS A 178 12.80 -17.02 38.01
CA CYS A 178 14.24 -16.78 38.09
C CYS A 178 14.75 -16.88 39.53
N ARG A 179 14.07 -16.21 40.48
CA ARG A 179 14.43 -16.26 41.92
C ARG A 179 14.35 -17.68 42.48
N SER A 180 13.27 -18.41 42.16
CA SER A 180 13.07 -19.79 42.65
C SER A 180 14.11 -20.79 42.13
N ARG A 181 14.62 -20.56 40.91
CA ARG A 181 15.62 -21.40 40.24
C ARG A 181 17.05 -20.86 40.36
N LYS A 182 17.24 -19.77 41.13
CA LYS A 182 18.53 -19.09 41.31
C LYS A 182 19.21 -18.73 39.98
N ILE A 183 18.41 -18.34 39.00
CA ILE A 183 18.88 -17.79 37.73
C ILE A 183 19.27 -16.33 38.00
N ASN A 184 20.47 -15.93 37.60
CA ASN A 184 21.03 -14.60 37.89
C ASN A 184 21.08 -13.73 36.62
N PRO A 185 19.94 -13.24 36.11
CA PRO A 185 19.91 -12.48 34.88
C PRO A 185 20.67 -11.16 34.99
N ARG A 186 21.20 -10.69 33.86
CA ARG A 186 21.77 -9.35 33.78
C ARG A 186 20.64 -8.35 33.56
N TYR A 187 20.63 -7.32 34.39
CA TYR A 187 19.67 -6.22 34.27
C TYR A 187 20.31 -5.12 33.44
N ASP A 188 19.63 -4.72 32.37
CA ASP A 188 20.05 -3.63 31.50
C ASP A 188 19.53 -2.29 32.05
N PRO A 189 20.40 -1.35 32.45
CA PRO A 189 20.01 -0.04 32.99
C PRO A 189 19.22 0.82 31.99
N SER A 190 19.40 0.62 30.68
CA SER A 190 18.67 1.39 29.67
C SER A 190 17.16 1.07 29.61
N ASN A 191 16.73 -0.03 30.23
CA ASN A 191 15.31 -0.34 30.39
C ASN A 191 14.59 0.61 31.34
N GLU A 192 15.31 1.42 32.11
CA GLU A 192 14.77 2.41 33.05
C GLU A 192 14.56 3.80 32.41
N GLU A 193 15.07 4.04 31.20
CA GLU A 193 14.97 5.34 30.55
C GLU A 193 13.56 5.58 29.96
N THR A 194 12.79 6.49 30.54
CA THR A 194 11.40 6.81 30.12
C THR A 194 11.26 7.54 28.78
N VAL A 195 12.37 7.74 28.05
CA VAL A 195 12.40 8.45 26.76
C VAL A 195 11.66 7.69 25.65
N TYR A 196 11.57 6.36 25.76
CA TYR A 196 10.88 5.53 24.77
C TYR A 196 9.39 5.39 25.08
N THR A 197 8.54 5.54 24.06
CA THR A 197 7.07 5.33 24.17
C THR A 197 6.72 4.03 24.89
N ARG A 198 7.44 2.94 24.62
CA ARG A 198 7.24 1.63 25.28
C ARG A 198 7.45 1.68 26.80
N ASN A 199 8.47 2.41 27.27
CA ASN A 199 8.76 2.52 28.70
C ASN A 199 7.67 3.33 29.43
N ALA A 200 7.07 4.32 28.77
CA ALA A 200 5.90 5.02 29.32
C ALA A 200 4.68 4.08 29.49
N PHE A 201 4.40 3.20 28.51
CA PHE A 201 3.35 2.18 28.65
C PHE A 201 3.64 1.22 29.80
N ARG A 202 4.89 0.76 29.92
CA ARG A 202 5.32 -0.19 30.96
C ARG A 202 5.26 0.38 32.38
N HIS A 203 5.74 1.60 32.59
CA HIS A 203 5.87 2.18 33.93
C HIS A 203 4.63 2.94 34.40
N SER A 204 3.82 3.49 33.47
CA SER A 204 2.68 4.32 33.83
C SER A 204 1.34 3.62 33.57
N LEU A 205 1.12 3.09 32.37
CA LEU A 205 -0.18 2.54 31.99
C LEU A 205 -0.41 1.13 32.54
N LEU A 206 0.56 0.23 32.34
CA LEU A 206 0.41 -1.17 32.71
C LEU A 206 0.13 -1.37 34.21
N PRO A 207 0.81 -0.68 35.15
CA PRO A 207 0.53 -0.82 36.58
C PRO A 207 -0.88 -0.35 36.94
N PHE A 208 -1.33 0.76 36.32
CA PHE A 208 -2.70 1.25 36.51
C PHE A 208 -3.75 0.22 36.07
N LEU A 209 -3.59 -0.34 34.86
CA LEU A 209 -4.54 -1.33 34.33
C LEU A 209 -4.52 -2.65 35.12
N LYS A 210 -3.34 -3.13 35.54
CA LYS A 210 -3.21 -4.29 36.43
C LYS A 210 -3.86 -4.06 37.79
N GLY A 211 -3.79 -2.82 38.30
CA GLY A 211 -4.50 -2.42 39.52
C GLY A 211 -6.03 -2.52 39.40
N GLN A 212 -6.58 -2.35 38.20
CA GLN A 212 -8.00 -2.56 37.94
C GLN A 212 -8.35 -4.04 37.75
N ASN A 213 -7.49 -4.79 37.05
CA ASN A 213 -7.69 -6.22 36.83
C ASN A 213 -6.34 -6.97 36.78
N PRO A 214 -6.01 -7.78 37.79
CA PRO A 214 -4.78 -8.59 37.80
C PRO A 214 -4.68 -9.62 36.67
N LYS A 215 -5.80 -10.00 36.04
CA LYS A 215 -5.86 -10.93 34.90
C LYS A 215 -5.86 -10.24 33.54
N LEU A 216 -5.41 -8.99 33.49
CA LEU A 216 -5.37 -8.18 32.25
C LEU A 216 -4.68 -8.93 31.10
N HIS A 217 -3.50 -9.49 31.33
CA HIS A 217 -2.73 -10.19 30.30
C HIS A 217 -3.47 -11.39 29.72
N GLU A 218 -4.25 -12.11 30.52
CA GLU A 218 -5.07 -13.24 30.05
C GLU A 218 -6.20 -12.77 29.14
N HIS A 219 -6.86 -11.65 29.48
CA HIS A 219 -7.92 -11.06 28.66
C HIS A 219 -7.37 -10.49 27.36
N ILE A 220 -6.23 -9.81 27.41
CA ILE A 220 -5.55 -9.26 26.23
C ILE A 220 -5.08 -10.40 25.32
N GLN A 221 -4.54 -11.48 25.89
CA GLN A 221 -4.13 -12.66 25.13
C GLN A 221 -5.34 -13.32 24.44
N ALA A 222 -6.45 -13.53 25.15
CA ALA A 222 -7.67 -14.08 24.55
C ALA A 222 -8.27 -13.15 23.47
N TYR A 223 -8.21 -11.84 23.65
CA TYR A 223 -8.61 -10.88 22.62
C TYR A 223 -7.73 -10.98 21.38
N SER A 224 -6.41 -11.01 21.55
CA SER A 224 -5.45 -11.14 20.45
C SER A 224 -5.67 -12.45 19.67
N GLU A 225 -5.82 -13.58 20.35
CA GLU A 225 -6.07 -14.89 19.71
C GLU A 225 -7.32 -14.86 18.83
N ARG A 226 -8.46 -14.39 19.36
CA ARG A 226 -9.70 -14.28 18.57
C ARG A 226 -9.53 -13.33 17.39
N ARG A 227 -8.86 -12.20 17.61
CA ARG A 227 -8.61 -11.24 16.53
C ARG A 227 -7.74 -11.82 15.43
N TYR A 228 -6.74 -12.65 15.75
CA TYR A 228 -5.94 -13.36 14.74
C TYR A 228 -6.78 -14.38 13.96
N GLU A 229 -7.66 -15.14 14.61
CA GLU A 229 -8.55 -16.09 13.95
C GLU A 229 -9.54 -15.39 13.01
N GLU A 230 -10.19 -14.32 13.48
CA GLU A 230 -11.09 -13.49 12.69
C GLU A 230 -10.36 -12.82 11.51
N GLU A 231 -9.14 -12.33 11.76
CA GLU A 231 -8.28 -11.71 10.76
C GLU A 231 -7.93 -12.69 9.63
N ALA A 232 -7.52 -13.90 9.99
CA ALA A 232 -7.19 -14.95 9.02
C ALA A 232 -8.40 -15.28 8.13
N PHE A 233 -9.56 -15.50 8.74
CA PHE A 233 -10.80 -15.78 8.01
C PHE A 233 -11.22 -14.63 7.08
N LEU A 234 -11.17 -13.38 7.57
CA LEU A 234 -11.53 -12.21 6.76
C LEU A 234 -10.53 -11.99 5.61
N THR A 235 -9.25 -12.29 5.83
CA THR A 235 -8.21 -12.19 4.81
C THR A 235 -8.41 -13.25 3.73
N GLU A 236 -8.70 -14.49 4.10
CA GLU A 236 -9.06 -15.58 3.18
C GLU A 236 -10.27 -15.18 2.31
N LYS A 237 -11.36 -14.71 2.94
CA LYS A 237 -12.57 -14.26 2.21
C LYS A 237 -12.36 -13.03 1.36
N ALA A 238 -11.46 -12.13 1.73
CA ALA A 238 -11.07 -11.02 0.88
C ALA A 238 -10.19 -11.47 -0.30
N GLY A 239 -9.42 -12.54 -0.14
CA GLY A 239 -8.69 -13.19 -1.24
C GLY A 239 -9.62 -13.72 -2.33
N GLU A 240 -10.74 -14.33 -1.96
CA GLU A 240 -11.79 -14.75 -2.91
C GLU A 240 -12.33 -13.55 -3.71
N LEU A 241 -12.49 -12.38 -3.06
CA LEU A 241 -12.90 -11.14 -3.74
C LEU A 241 -11.86 -10.63 -4.74
N MET A 242 -10.57 -10.91 -4.51
CA MET A 242 -9.51 -10.50 -5.43
C MET A 242 -9.60 -11.19 -6.78
N GLU A 243 -10.27 -12.34 -6.89
CA GLU A 243 -10.52 -13.00 -8.18
C GLU A 243 -11.44 -12.16 -9.10
N GLU A 244 -12.26 -11.28 -8.52
CA GLU A 244 -13.11 -10.34 -9.26
C GLU A 244 -12.37 -9.04 -9.64
N VAL A 245 -11.12 -8.87 -9.19
CA VAL A 245 -10.28 -7.71 -9.49
C VAL A 245 -9.33 -8.09 -10.63
N ASP A 246 -9.37 -7.33 -11.71
CA ASP A 246 -8.41 -7.49 -12.80
C ASP A 246 -7.10 -6.79 -12.42
N VAL A 247 -6.05 -7.58 -12.20
CA VAL A 247 -4.78 -7.09 -11.70
C VAL A 247 -3.69 -7.37 -12.74
N SER A 248 -2.98 -6.32 -13.15
CA SER A 248 -1.84 -6.37 -14.07
C SER A 248 -0.63 -5.66 -13.47
N ASP A 249 0.54 -5.71 -14.13
CA ASP A 249 1.77 -5.11 -13.59
C ASP A 249 1.56 -3.61 -13.27
N LYS A 250 1.54 -3.29 -11.96
CA LYS A 250 1.29 -1.95 -11.38
C LYS A 250 -0.09 -1.33 -11.63
N GLU A 251 -1.08 -2.11 -12.06
CA GLU A 251 -2.45 -1.63 -12.23
C GLU A 251 -3.48 -2.62 -11.68
N ALA A 252 -4.60 -2.11 -11.19
CA ALA A 252 -5.72 -2.94 -10.75
C ALA A 252 -7.04 -2.28 -11.16
N THR A 253 -8.02 -3.06 -11.62
CA THR A 253 -9.33 -2.57 -12.04
C THR A 253 -10.44 -3.44 -11.46
N LEU A 254 -11.51 -2.81 -10.96
CA LEU A 254 -12.67 -3.51 -10.41
C LEU A 254 -13.99 -2.87 -10.82
N SER A 255 -15.07 -3.67 -10.85
CA SER A 255 -16.44 -3.19 -10.99
C SER A 255 -17.01 -2.78 -9.63
N ILE A 256 -17.49 -1.55 -9.52
CA ILE A 256 -18.13 -0.99 -8.32
C ILE A 256 -19.36 -1.83 -7.94
N LYS A 257 -20.22 -2.16 -8.92
CA LYS A 257 -21.39 -3.01 -8.66
C LYS A 257 -21.01 -4.37 -8.10
N SER A 258 -19.97 -5.02 -8.64
CA SER A 258 -19.56 -6.33 -8.13
C SER A 258 -19.01 -6.22 -6.72
N PHE A 259 -18.06 -5.32 -6.53
CA PHE A 259 -17.38 -5.09 -5.27
C PHE A 259 -18.35 -4.72 -4.13
N LYS A 260 -19.36 -3.89 -4.42
CA LYS A 260 -20.35 -3.46 -3.43
C LYS A 260 -21.36 -4.55 -3.01
N ARG A 261 -21.42 -5.70 -3.70
CA ARG A 261 -22.25 -6.83 -3.25
C ARG A 261 -21.67 -7.51 -2.01
N HIS A 262 -20.36 -7.36 -1.80
CA HIS A 262 -19.66 -7.94 -0.67
C HIS A 262 -19.85 -7.10 0.60
N PRO A 263 -19.85 -7.69 1.80
CA PRO A 263 -19.91 -6.94 3.05
C PRO A 263 -18.82 -5.87 3.16
N ILE A 264 -19.12 -4.76 3.83
CA ILE A 264 -18.17 -3.64 3.99
C ILE A 264 -16.84 -4.07 4.62
N ALA A 265 -16.87 -5.08 5.49
CA ALA A 265 -15.66 -5.66 6.08
C ALA A 265 -14.73 -6.25 5.00
N LEU A 266 -15.26 -6.98 4.02
CA LEU A 266 -14.47 -7.57 2.93
C LEU A 266 -14.01 -6.49 1.94
N GLN A 267 -14.85 -5.49 1.65
CA GLN A 267 -14.46 -4.36 0.80
C GLN A 267 -13.24 -3.62 1.36
N ARG A 268 -13.22 -3.36 2.67
CA ARG A 268 -12.08 -2.74 3.35
C ARG A 268 -10.83 -3.59 3.25
N ARG A 269 -10.94 -4.91 3.41
CA ARG A 269 -9.81 -5.84 3.31
C ARG A 269 -9.25 -5.94 1.90
N ALA A 270 -10.11 -6.12 0.91
CA ALA A 270 -9.70 -6.20 -0.47
C ALA A 270 -9.01 -4.92 -0.93
N PHE A 271 -9.45 -3.75 -0.46
CA PHE A 271 -8.73 -2.49 -0.70
C PHE A 271 -7.27 -2.56 -0.22
N HIS A 272 -7.01 -3.01 1.00
CA HIS A 272 -5.63 -3.17 1.49
C HIS A 272 -4.85 -4.26 0.74
N LEU A 273 -5.50 -5.35 0.32
CA LEU A 273 -4.87 -6.39 -0.52
C LEU A 273 -4.46 -5.85 -1.89
N ILE A 274 -5.32 -5.05 -2.55
CA ILE A 274 -4.99 -4.37 -3.81
C ILE A 274 -3.76 -3.47 -3.62
N LEU A 275 -3.72 -2.69 -2.53
CA LEU A 275 -2.60 -1.80 -2.28
C LEU A 275 -1.31 -2.58 -1.97
N ASN A 276 -1.38 -3.64 -1.16
CA ASN A 276 -0.21 -4.49 -0.89
C ASN A 276 0.37 -5.09 -2.17
N TYR A 277 -0.50 -5.55 -3.07
CA TYR A 277 -0.09 -6.03 -4.40
C TYR A 277 0.59 -4.91 -5.21
N LEU A 278 -0.01 -3.72 -5.26
CA LEU A 278 0.47 -2.61 -6.08
C LEU A 278 1.77 -1.98 -5.57
N TYR A 279 1.95 -1.90 -4.26
CA TYR A 279 3.13 -1.28 -3.63
C TYR A 279 4.26 -2.27 -3.31
N ASN A 280 4.11 -3.58 -3.63
CA ASN A 280 5.07 -4.62 -3.25
C ASN A 280 5.43 -4.56 -1.75
N ASP A 281 4.41 -4.55 -0.88
CA ASP A 281 4.55 -4.47 0.59
C ASP A 281 5.15 -3.18 1.17
N GLN A 282 5.32 -2.11 0.38
CA GLN A 282 5.88 -0.82 0.82
C GLN A 282 4.79 0.22 1.16
N VAL A 283 3.81 -0.17 2.00
CA VAL A 283 2.53 0.55 2.24
C VAL A 283 2.56 1.48 3.47
N GLU A 284 3.74 1.95 3.90
CA GLU A 284 3.91 2.68 5.17
C GLU A 284 3.07 3.97 5.31
N ASP A 285 2.61 4.56 4.21
CA ASP A 285 1.88 5.84 4.18
C ASP A 285 0.35 5.72 4.08
N ILE A 286 -0.22 4.51 3.99
CA ILE A 286 -1.67 4.34 3.77
C ILE A 286 -2.41 4.12 5.09
N THR A 287 -3.14 5.15 5.50
CA THR A 287 -3.97 5.16 6.71
C THR A 287 -5.45 4.88 6.45
N TYR A 288 -6.26 4.71 7.51
CA TYR A 288 -7.73 4.59 7.43
C TYR A 288 -8.42 5.73 6.66
N ILE A 289 -7.81 6.92 6.60
CA ILE A 289 -8.34 8.06 5.84
C ILE A 289 -8.44 7.70 4.35
N HIS A 290 -7.44 6.98 3.83
CA HIS A 290 -7.41 6.53 2.45
C HIS A 290 -8.48 5.47 2.16
N GLU A 291 -8.74 4.58 3.13
CA GLU A 291 -9.85 3.61 3.06
C GLU A 291 -11.19 4.34 2.96
N ASP A 292 -11.45 5.31 3.84
CA ASP A 292 -12.69 6.09 3.81
C ASP A 292 -12.85 6.89 2.50
N LEU A 293 -11.77 7.49 1.99
CA LEU A 293 -11.79 8.21 0.70
C LEU A 293 -12.11 7.26 -0.47
N PHE A 294 -11.53 6.07 -0.48
CA PHE A 294 -11.83 5.04 -1.48
C PHE A 294 -13.29 4.58 -1.41
N LEU A 295 -13.82 4.31 -0.22
CA LEU A 295 -15.22 3.94 -0.04
C LEU A 295 -16.16 5.07 -0.50
N GLN A 296 -15.86 6.33 -0.16
CA GLN A 296 -16.62 7.50 -0.64
C GLN A 296 -16.60 7.65 -2.17
N LEU A 297 -15.45 7.37 -2.80
CA LEU A 297 -15.30 7.37 -4.24
C LEU A 297 -16.29 6.37 -4.89
N MET A 298 -16.48 5.20 -4.29
CA MET A 298 -17.43 4.18 -4.76
C MET A 298 -18.90 4.57 -4.53
N ASP A 299 -19.22 5.26 -3.44
CA ASP A 299 -20.60 5.54 -3.04
C ASP A 299 -21.29 6.67 -3.81
N GLY A 300 -20.58 7.73 -4.21
CA GLY A 300 -21.31 8.90 -4.75
C GLY A 300 -20.48 10.04 -5.33
N GLY A 301 -19.18 9.83 -5.58
CA GLY A 301 -18.35 10.83 -6.26
C GLY A 301 -18.92 11.25 -7.63
N ARG A 302 -18.62 12.48 -8.05
CA ARG A 302 -18.88 12.95 -9.43
C ARG A 302 -18.38 11.89 -10.42
N VAL A 303 -19.19 11.50 -11.39
CA VAL A 303 -18.78 10.55 -12.45
C VAL A 303 -17.50 11.09 -13.10
N ASN A 304 -16.41 10.32 -13.09
CA ASN A 304 -15.03 10.74 -13.44
C ASN A 304 -14.33 11.58 -12.36
N SER A 305 -14.23 11.05 -11.14
CA SER A 305 -13.40 11.58 -10.06
C SER A 305 -12.15 10.73 -9.86
N SER A 306 -11.07 11.37 -9.41
CA SER A 306 -9.78 10.74 -9.13
C SER A 306 -9.29 11.12 -7.73
N LEU A 307 -8.56 10.22 -7.09
CA LEU A 307 -7.88 10.41 -5.83
C LEU A 307 -6.38 10.17 -6.03
N ASP A 308 -5.56 11.09 -5.54
CA ASP A 308 -4.11 10.93 -5.48
C ASP A 308 -3.71 10.24 -4.18
N PHE A 309 -2.88 9.21 -4.29
CA PHE A 309 -2.37 8.39 -3.20
C PHE A 309 -0.83 8.50 -3.11
N PRO A 310 -0.21 8.08 -1.99
CA PRO A 310 1.24 8.13 -1.81
C PRO A 310 2.05 7.49 -2.94
N LYS A 311 3.29 7.95 -3.16
CA LYS A 311 4.20 7.46 -4.22
C LYS A 311 3.61 7.49 -5.65
N GLY A 312 2.60 8.33 -5.89
CA GLY A 312 2.05 8.59 -7.22
C GLY A 312 0.97 7.62 -7.69
N LEU A 313 0.43 6.77 -6.80
CA LEU A 313 -0.74 5.97 -7.13
C LEU A 313 -1.95 6.89 -7.35
N MET A 314 -2.75 6.60 -8.36
CA MET A 314 -3.97 7.31 -8.67
C MET A 314 -5.15 6.32 -8.74
N ILE A 315 -6.22 6.61 -8.00
CA ILE A 315 -7.46 5.82 -8.02
C ILE A 315 -8.52 6.62 -8.76
N THR A 316 -8.93 6.15 -9.93
CA THR A 316 -9.89 6.83 -10.80
C THR A 316 -11.17 6.04 -10.91
N ARG A 317 -12.32 6.71 -10.73
CA ARG A 317 -13.64 6.15 -11.01
C ARG A 317 -14.12 6.59 -12.40
N ALA A 318 -14.40 5.64 -13.28
CA ALA A 318 -15.06 5.87 -14.56
C ALA A 318 -16.34 5.02 -14.65
N TYR A 319 -17.50 5.66 -14.54
CA TYR A 319 -18.80 4.99 -14.49
C TYR A 319 -18.89 3.92 -13.39
N ASP A 320 -18.91 2.64 -13.77
CA ASP A 320 -18.98 1.47 -12.89
C ASP A 320 -17.61 0.84 -12.61
N GLN A 321 -16.52 1.40 -13.15
CA GLN A 321 -15.17 0.88 -12.92
C GLN A 321 -14.37 1.82 -12.03
N VAL A 322 -13.54 1.22 -11.18
CA VAL A 322 -12.46 1.90 -10.45
C VAL A 322 -11.15 1.29 -10.90
N SER A 323 -10.20 2.13 -11.30
CA SER A 323 -8.86 1.75 -11.72
C SER A 323 -7.82 2.38 -10.81
N PHE A 324 -6.81 1.60 -10.45
CA PHE A 324 -5.64 1.96 -9.68
C PHE A 324 -4.44 1.95 -10.64
N THR A 325 -3.73 3.07 -10.77
CA THR A 325 -2.57 3.15 -11.67
C THR A 325 -1.50 4.07 -11.11
N PHE A 326 -0.22 3.69 -11.21
CA PHE A 326 0.92 4.56 -10.94
C PHE A 326 1.33 5.41 -12.16
N ALA A 327 0.85 5.04 -13.35
CA ALA A 327 1.02 5.88 -14.51
C ALA A 327 0.01 7.02 -14.40
N ARG A 328 0.51 8.26 -14.34
CA ARG A 328 -0.34 9.36 -14.78
C ARG A 328 -0.61 9.08 -16.25
N PRO A 329 -1.88 8.97 -16.70
CA PRO A 329 -2.15 9.03 -18.13
C PRO A 329 -1.46 10.30 -18.59
N GLU A 330 -0.55 10.18 -19.55
CA GLU A 330 0.15 11.33 -20.12
C GLU A 330 -0.93 12.39 -20.36
N ARG A 331 -0.82 13.50 -19.63
CA ARG A 331 -1.52 14.71 -20.05
C ARG A 331 -0.81 15.06 -21.34
N ASP A 332 -1.31 14.54 -22.46
CA ASP A 332 -0.91 14.99 -23.78
C ASP A 332 -1.01 16.51 -23.74
N LEU A 333 0.15 17.17 -23.72
CA LEU A 333 0.28 18.58 -24.01
C LEU A 333 -0.50 18.85 -25.30
N PRO A 334 -1.17 20.00 -25.44
CA PRO A 334 -2.11 20.22 -26.52
C PRO A 334 -1.45 19.92 -27.87
N LEU A 335 -1.93 18.87 -28.55
CA LEU A 335 -1.67 18.68 -29.97
C LEU A 335 -2.05 20.00 -30.65
N SER A 336 -1.09 20.61 -31.31
CA SER A 336 -1.33 21.66 -32.29
C SER A 336 -0.60 21.29 -33.57
N SER A 337 -1.26 21.48 -34.69
CA SER A 337 -0.71 21.16 -36.00
C SER A 337 -1.14 22.23 -36.99
N GLU A 338 -0.21 22.63 -37.85
CA GLU A 338 -0.48 23.50 -38.98
C GLU A 338 -1.14 22.70 -40.11
N LEU A 339 -2.05 23.33 -40.84
CA LEU A 339 -2.73 22.78 -42.00
C LEU A 339 -2.74 23.82 -43.11
N TYR A 340 -2.07 23.51 -44.23
CA TYR A 340 -2.11 24.31 -45.46
C TYR A 340 -3.11 23.72 -46.47
N PRO A 341 -3.53 24.49 -47.49
CA PRO A 341 -4.34 23.93 -48.57
C PRO A 341 -3.61 22.79 -49.28
N ASP A 342 -4.36 21.74 -49.61
CA ASP A 342 -3.91 20.48 -50.24
C ASP A 342 -3.11 19.55 -49.31
N GLU A 343 -3.23 19.72 -47.99
CA GLU A 343 -2.63 18.85 -46.97
C GLU A 343 -3.67 18.09 -46.13
N SER A 344 -3.21 17.05 -45.42
CA SER A 344 -4.00 16.35 -44.41
C SER A 344 -3.21 16.15 -43.11
N VAL A 345 -3.94 16.19 -42.00
CA VAL A 345 -3.40 16.02 -40.64
C VAL A 345 -4.16 14.93 -39.93
N ALA A 346 -3.44 13.90 -39.48
CA ALA A 346 -3.97 12.87 -38.59
C ALA A 346 -4.17 13.44 -37.18
N TRP A 347 -5.21 12.96 -36.50
CA TRP A 347 -5.63 13.46 -35.19
C TRP A 347 -6.09 12.33 -34.26
N TRP A 348 -6.30 12.68 -32.99
CA TRP A 348 -6.71 11.77 -31.92
C TRP A 348 -7.88 10.85 -32.32
N GLY A 349 -7.77 9.57 -31.96
CA GLY A 349 -8.83 8.57 -32.14
C GLY A 349 -9.03 8.13 -33.60
N GLY A 350 -7.97 8.12 -34.42
CA GLY A 350 -8.02 7.73 -35.83
C GLY A 350 -8.76 8.73 -36.71
N ALA A 351 -8.76 10.00 -36.31
CA ALA A 351 -9.38 11.06 -37.08
C ALA A 351 -8.39 11.69 -38.06
N GLU A 352 -8.88 12.29 -39.13
CA GLU A 352 -8.07 12.99 -40.12
C GLU A 352 -8.81 14.25 -40.57
N ILE A 353 -8.09 15.36 -40.66
CA ILE A 353 -8.59 16.63 -41.20
C ILE A 353 -7.81 16.94 -42.47
N SER A 354 -8.48 17.08 -43.60
CA SER A 354 -7.87 17.49 -44.86
C SER A 354 -8.36 18.86 -45.31
N ALA A 355 -7.49 19.60 -46.00
CA ALA A 355 -7.81 20.85 -46.68
C ALA A 355 -7.60 20.69 -48.17
N GLU A 356 -8.59 21.01 -49.00
CA GLU A 356 -8.52 20.91 -50.46
C GLU A 356 -9.00 22.23 -51.08
N ARG A 357 -8.29 22.77 -52.08
CA ARG A 357 -8.81 23.91 -52.85
C ARG A 357 -10.05 23.49 -53.63
N THR A 358 -11.08 24.34 -53.65
CA THR A 358 -12.33 24.04 -54.35
C THR A 358 -12.91 25.28 -55.03
N SER A 359 -13.73 25.06 -56.06
CA SER A 359 -14.57 26.09 -56.70
C SER A 359 -16.05 25.93 -56.35
N GLU A 360 -16.40 24.93 -55.55
CA GLU A 360 -17.79 24.64 -55.18
C GLU A 360 -18.21 25.42 -53.93
N VAL A 361 -19.24 26.26 -54.07
CA VAL A 361 -19.87 26.93 -52.94
C VAL A 361 -20.92 26.00 -52.34
N GLY A 362 -20.64 25.43 -51.17
CA GLY A 362 -21.63 24.65 -50.42
C GLY A 362 -21.07 23.44 -49.70
N GLY A 363 -21.60 23.21 -48.49
CA GLY A 363 -21.34 22.06 -47.63
C GLY A 363 -22.30 22.10 -46.44
N THR A 364 -23.39 21.35 -46.50
CA THR A 364 -24.43 21.31 -45.45
C THR A 364 -24.04 20.45 -44.24
N SER A 365 -23.04 19.58 -44.39
CA SER A 365 -22.59 18.66 -43.34
C SER A 365 -21.80 19.36 -42.24
N LEU A 366 -21.98 18.97 -40.98
CA LEU A 366 -21.13 19.43 -39.86
C LEU A 366 -19.69 18.91 -39.94
N TYR A 367 -19.43 17.93 -40.81
CA TYR A 367 -18.13 17.31 -41.06
C TYR A 367 -17.33 17.99 -42.18
N GLU A 368 -17.89 19.05 -42.77
CA GLU A 368 -17.22 19.86 -43.79
C GLU A 368 -17.29 21.33 -43.42
N PHE A 369 -16.27 22.10 -43.79
CA PHE A 369 -16.26 23.54 -43.62
C PHE A 369 -15.61 24.19 -44.84
N ILE A 370 -16.16 25.30 -45.32
CA ILE A 370 -15.60 26.04 -46.46
C ILE A 370 -15.27 27.44 -45.96
N CYS A 371 -14.04 27.85 -46.20
CA CYS A 371 -13.61 29.22 -45.99
C CYS A 371 -12.99 29.81 -47.25
N ASP A 372 -13.08 31.13 -47.32
CA ASP A 372 -12.44 31.93 -48.33
C ASP A 372 -11.02 32.28 -47.90
N THR A 373 -10.05 32.03 -48.78
CA THR A 373 -8.64 32.31 -48.54
C THR A 373 -8.32 33.80 -48.39
N THR A 374 -9.21 34.71 -48.81
CA THR A 374 -9.00 36.16 -48.64
C THR A 374 -9.43 36.68 -47.26
N HIS A 375 -10.25 35.90 -46.54
CA HIS A 375 -10.84 36.30 -45.25
C HIS A 375 -10.26 35.51 -44.06
N VAL A 376 -9.29 34.63 -44.32
CA VAL A 376 -8.68 33.74 -43.33
C VAL A 376 -7.17 33.77 -43.48
N THR A 377 -6.46 33.83 -42.36
CA THR A 377 -4.99 33.84 -42.34
C THR A 377 -4.44 32.43 -42.14
N PHE A 378 -3.48 32.06 -43.00
CA PHE A 378 -2.82 30.74 -42.98
C PHE A 378 -1.46 30.81 -42.24
N PRO A 379 -0.97 29.69 -41.68
CA PRO A 379 -1.58 28.36 -41.66
C PRO A 379 -2.85 28.28 -40.83
N LEU A 380 -3.75 27.37 -41.20
CA LEU A 380 -4.82 26.99 -40.29
C LEU A 380 -4.21 26.18 -39.16
N LEU A 381 -4.68 26.40 -37.94
CA LEU A 381 -4.19 25.70 -36.76
C LEU A 381 -5.28 24.73 -36.28
N ILE A 382 -4.96 23.44 -36.26
CA ILE A 382 -5.75 22.43 -35.58
C ILE A 382 -5.20 22.30 -34.16
N ARG A 383 -6.03 22.58 -33.15
CA ARG A 383 -5.63 22.49 -31.74
C ARG A 383 -6.74 21.97 -30.84
N THR A 384 -6.39 21.63 -29.61
CA THR A 384 -7.38 21.35 -28.56
C THR A 384 -7.94 22.65 -27.95
N ARG A 385 -9.02 22.52 -27.16
CA ARG A 385 -9.66 23.65 -26.48
C ARG A 385 -8.72 24.33 -25.49
N GLN A 386 -8.75 25.66 -25.47
CA GLN A 386 -8.05 26.50 -24.51
C GLN A 386 -9.04 27.18 -23.56
N HIS A 387 -8.55 27.55 -22.36
CA HIS A 387 -9.38 28.25 -21.40
C HIS A 387 -9.81 29.61 -21.94
N GLY A 388 -11.11 29.87 -21.95
CA GLY A 388 -11.66 31.13 -22.44
C GLY A 388 -12.02 31.13 -23.92
N ASP A 389 -11.80 30.04 -24.67
CA ASP A 389 -12.19 29.95 -26.08
C ASP A 389 -13.66 30.29 -26.32
N ARG A 390 -13.90 31.13 -27.33
CA ARG A 390 -15.22 31.56 -27.78
C ARG A 390 -15.29 31.54 -29.30
N MET A 391 -16.43 31.13 -29.84
CA MET A 391 -16.71 31.24 -31.27
C MET A 391 -18.02 32.01 -31.51
N LYS A 392 -18.22 32.48 -32.74
CA LYS A 392 -19.47 33.09 -33.23
C LYS A 392 -20.20 32.07 -34.12
N PRO A 393 -21.15 31.27 -33.58
CA PRO A 393 -21.76 30.19 -34.34
C PRO A 393 -22.69 30.70 -35.45
N VAL A 394 -22.78 29.96 -36.56
CA VAL A 394 -23.80 30.20 -37.60
C VAL A 394 -25.20 30.17 -36.97
N GLY A 395 -26.02 31.18 -37.30
CA GLY A 395 -27.42 31.28 -36.88
C GLY A 395 -27.67 31.88 -35.48
N MET A 396 -26.62 32.35 -34.78
CA MET A 396 -26.75 32.97 -33.46
C MET A 396 -26.23 34.42 -33.46
N LYS A 397 -26.96 35.33 -32.80
CA LYS A 397 -26.44 36.68 -32.50
C LYS A 397 -25.52 36.60 -31.27
N GLY A 398 -24.23 36.89 -31.47
CA GLY A 398 -23.22 36.96 -30.41
C GLY A 398 -22.23 35.79 -30.40
N THR A 399 -21.39 35.73 -29.36
CA THR A 399 -20.35 34.70 -29.18
C THR A 399 -20.75 33.72 -28.07
N LYS A 400 -20.29 32.46 -28.17
CA LYS A 400 -20.53 31.41 -27.18
C LYS A 400 -19.22 30.72 -26.79
N LYS A 401 -19.09 30.36 -25.50
CA LYS A 401 -17.91 29.62 -25.02
C LYS A 401 -17.91 28.21 -25.58
N ILE A 402 -16.74 27.70 -25.98
CA ILE A 402 -16.59 26.33 -26.49
C ILE A 402 -17.02 25.30 -25.43
N LYS A 403 -16.70 25.55 -24.15
CA LYS A 403 -17.16 24.73 -23.02
C LYS A 403 -18.69 24.50 -23.06
N ASP A 404 -19.45 25.57 -23.28
CA ASP A 404 -20.92 25.51 -23.26
C ASP A 404 -21.43 24.79 -24.52
N ILE A 405 -20.77 24.97 -25.67
CA ILE A 405 -21.07 24.23 -26.90
C ILE A 405 -20.89 22.73 -26.70
N PHE A 406 -19.79 22.29 -26.08
CA PHE A 406 -19.56 20.87 -25.81
C PHE A 406 -20.53 20.27 -24.78
N ILE A 407 -20.98 21.06 -23.81
CA ILE A 407 -22.00 20.63 -22.84
C ILE A 407 -23.34 20.41 -23.56
N ASP A 408 -23.76 21.38 -24.37
CA ASP A 408 -25.05 21.33 -25.09
C ASP A 408 -25.09 20.16 -26.09
N GLN A 409 -23.97 19.88 -26.74
CA GLN A 409 -23.81 18.76 -27.68
C GLN A 409 -23.50 17.43 -26.98
N LYS A 410 -23.55 17.39 -25.64
CA LYS A 410 -23.37 16.21 -24.79
C LYS A 410 -22.09 15.41 -25.08
N ILE A 411 -21.02 16.09 -25.47
CA ILE A 411 -19.73 15.43 -25.75
C ILE A 411 -19.12 14.94 -24.43
N PRO A 412 -18.65 13.69 -24.31
CA PRO A 412 -18.02 13.17 -23.08
C PRO A 412 -16.79 13.98 -22.66
N ALA A 413 -16.58 14.17 -21.36
CA ALA A 413 -15.48 15.00 -20.85
C ALA A 413 -14.10 14.58 -21.37
N LYS A 414 -13.83 13.26 -21.44
CA LYS A 414 -12.58 12.70 -21.99
C LYS A 414 -12.35 13.06 -23.46
N GLU A 415 -13.41 13.15 -24.26
CA GLU A 415 -13.31 13.53 -25.67
C GLU A 415 -13.14 15.04 -25.85
N ARG A 416 -13.66 15.87 -24.94
CA ARG A 416 -13.58 17.35 -25.07
C ARG A 416 -12.17 17.88 -25.06
N ASP A 417 -11.27 17.22 -24.34
CA ASP A 417 -9.87 17.65 -24.21
C ASP A 417 -9.04 17.29 -25.44
N HIS A 418 -9.50 16.35 -26.26
CA HIS A 418 -8.83 15.90 -27.49
C HIS A 418 -9.57 16.32 -28.76
N TRP A 419 -10.78 16.90 -28.63
CA TRP A 419 -11.59 17.30 -29.77
C TRP A 419 -10.90 18.39 -30.58
N PRO A 420 -10.74 18.23 -31.90
CA PRO A 420 -10.07 19.22 -32.73
C PRO A 420 -10.89 20.51 -32.82
N ILE A 421 -10.20 21.64 -32.80
CA ILE A 421 -10.73 22.97 -33.10
C ILE A 421 -9.83 23.56 -34.18
N VAL A 422 -10.46 24.02 -35.26
CA VAL A 422 -9.75 24.69 -36.36
C VAL A 422 -9.84 26.20 -36.17
N THR A 423 -8.68 26.84 -36.11
CA THR A 423 -8.54 28.30 -36.07
C THR A 423 -7.73 28.80 -37.27
N ASP A 424 -7.85 30.09 -37.56
CA ASP A 424 -6.85 30.77 -38.38
C ASP A 424 -5.57 31.05 -37.57
N SER A 425 -4.56 31.63 -38.23
CA SER A 425 -3.30 31.99 -37.56
C SER A 425 -3.44 33.14 -36.55
N ASP A 426 -4.50 33.95 -36.65
CA ASP A 426 -4.82 35.02 -35.69
C ASP A 426 -5.58 34.50 -34.45
N GLY A 427 -5.88 33.19 -34.41
CA GLY A 427 -6.54 32.52 -33.29
C GLY A 427 -8.06 32.60 -33.31
N VAL A 428 -8.68 33.07 -34.39
CA VAL A 428 -10.13 33.07 -34.59
C VAL A 428 -10.61 31.65 -34.85
N ILE A 429 -11.58 31.19 -34.05
CA ILE A 429 -12.14 29.84 -34.18
C ILE A 429 -13.11 29.80 -35.37
N LEU A 430 -12.74 29.03 -36.39
CA LEU A 430 -13.50 28.87 -37.63
C LEU A 430 -14.47 27.68 -37.54
N TRP A 431 -14.03 26.55 -36.98
CA TRP A 431 -14.78 25.31 -37.05
C TRP A 431 -14.47 24.34 -35.92
N ILE A 432 -15.51 23.72 -35.37
CA ILE A 432 -15.43 22.55 -34.49
C ILE A 432 -16.01 21.35 -35.27
N PRO A 433 -15.16 20.45 -35.81
CA PRO A 433 -15.58 19.35 -36.66
C PRO A 433 -16.67 18.48 -36.04
N GLY A 434 -17.74 18.24 -36.79
CA GLY A 434 -18.90 17.45 -36.36
C GLY A 434 -19.81 18.12 -35.33
N VAL A 435 -19.51 19.35 -34.90
CA VAL A 435 -20.19 20.01 -33.77
C VAL A 435 -20.78 21.36 -34.17
N LYS A 436 -19.96 22.31 -34.64
CA LYS A 436 -20.43 23.66 -34.97
C LYS A 436 -19.48 24.42 -35.90
N LYS A 437 -20.05 25.25 -36.77
CA LYS A 437 -19.32 26.14 -37.70
C LYS A 437 -19.42 27.60 -37.24
N ALA A 438 -18.38 28.39 -37.48
CA ALA A 438 -18.44 29.84 -37.36
C ALA A 438 -19.15 30.47 -38.56
N ALA A 439 -19.75 31.64 -38.35
CA ALA A 439 -20.28 32.45 -39.45
C ALA A 439 -19.10 33.12 -40.17
N VAL A 440 -18.77 32.64 -41.36
CA VAL A 440 -17.71 33.20 -42.22
C VAL A 440 -18.34 33.70 -43.53
N GLU A 441 -17.90 34.87 -43.98
CA GLU A 441 -18.28 35.42 -45.27
C GLU A 441 -17.47 34.74 -46.37
N VAL A 442 -18.15 34.32 -47.43
CA VAL A 442 -17.54 33.59 -48.54
C VAL A 442 -17.64 34.46 -49.79
N SER A 443 -16.51 35.00 -50.25
CA SER A 443 -16.42 35.60 -51.59
C SER A 443 -15.98 34.52 -52.58
N CYS A 444 -16.49 34.54 -53.82
CA CYS A 444 -16.41 33.38 -54.74
C CYS A 444 -15.05 33.21 -55.44
N ASP A 445 -13.99 33.90 -55.01
CA ASP A 445 -12.76 34.02 -55.79
C ASP A 445 -11.71 32.93 -55.50
N SER A 446 -11.56 32.45 -54.26
CA SER A 446 -10.63 31.35 -53.91
C SER A 446 -11.01 30.64 -52.61
N LEU A 447 -11.50 29.40 -52.71
CA LEU A 447 -12.08 28.66 -51.58
C LEU A 447 -11.23 27.44 -51.18
N VAL A 448 -11.22 27.16 -49.88
CA VAL A 448 -10.66 25.93 -49.30
C VAL A 448 -11.75 25.18 -48.57
N ARG A 449 -11.89 23.89 -48.89
CA ARG A 449 -12.79 22.94 -48.23
C ARG A 449 -12.00 22.12 -47.22
N LEU A 450 -12.41 22.18 -45.98
CA LEU A 450 -11.94 21.32 -44.90
C LEU A 450 -12.89 20.13 -44.72
N LYS A 451 -12.35 18.91 -44.60
CA LYS A 451 -13.12 17.70 -44.32
C LYS A 451 -12.61 17.03 -43.06
N TYR A 452 -13.51 16.45 -42.27
CA TYR A 452 -13.18 15.69 -41.07
C TYR A 452 -13.67 14.25 -41.17
N ASN A 453 -12.73 13.32 -41.22
CA ASN A 453 -12.97 11.88 -41.25
C ASN A 453 -12.60 11.27 -39.90
N ARG A 454 -13.37 10.29 -39.43
CA ARG A 454 -13.02 9.52 -38.22
C ARG A 454 -13.31 8.05 -38.47
N SER A 455 -12.27 7.22 -38.57
CA SER A 455 -12.41 5.78 -38.75
C SER A 455 -12.98 5.16 -37.46
N GLY A 456 -14.29 4.92 -37.41
CA GLY A 456 -14.92 4.22 -36.27
C GLY A 456 -16.36 4.59 -35.93
N ARG A 457 -16.95 5.64 -36.54
CA ARG A 457 -18.40 5.89 -36.45
C ARG A 457 -19.03 5.78 -37.84
N ARG A 458 -19.76 4.67 -38.07
CA ARG A 458 -20.78 4.61 -39.12
C ARG A 458 -21.69 5.84 -38.96
N ASN A 459 -21.86 6.57 -40.05
CA ASN A 459 -22.87 7.62 -40.20
C ASN A 459 -24.21 7.12 -39.66
N GLY A 460 -24.63 7.69 -38.53
CA GLY A 460 -25.92 7.45 -37.89
C GLY A 460 -26.72 8.74 -37.89
N ASN A 461 -27.53 8.86 -38.94
CA ASN A 461 -28.69 9.72 -39.15
C ASN A 461 -28.52 11.24 -39.32
N ALA A 462 -28.97 11.66 -40.51
CA ALA A 462 -29.54 12.94 -40.87
C ALA A 462 -30.75 13.32 -40.00
#